data_AF-A0A8D1XQH3-F1
#
_entry.id   AF-A0A8D1XQH3-F1
#
_cell.length_a   1.000
_cell.length_b   1.000
_cell.length_c   1.000
_cell.angle_alpha   90.00
_cell.angle_beta   90.00
_cell.angle_gamma   90.00
#
_symmetry.space_group_name_H-M   'P 1'
#
loop_
_entity.id
_entity.type
_entity.pdbx_description
1 polymer ?
#
loop_
_entity_poly.entity_id
_entity_poly.type
_entity_poly.pdbx_seq_one_letter_code
_entity_poly.pdbx_strand_id
1 'polypeptide(L)'
;MAEASGSRHRSLYKLVGSPPWKAAFRQGCLERMRNSRDRLLNRYRQTGSSMSGGARNSLLVQEVMEEEWNALQSAKSWPGALAQLEEPMDLAVLEEIQQELIDQGL
;
A
#
# COMPACT_ATOMS: atom_id res chain seq x y z
N MET A 1 -25.37 -41.24 13.16
CA MET A 1 -24.35 -40.87 14.16
C MET A 1 -23.15 -41.79 13.95
N ALA A 2 -22.14 -41.38 13.19
CA ALA A 2 -20.96 -42.21 12.94
C ALA A 2 -19.95 -41.96 14.06
N GLU A 3 -19.88 -42.89 15.02
CA GLU A 3 -18.78 -42.89 15.99
C GLU A 3 -17.47 -43.14 15.24
N ALA A 4 -16.56 -42.18 15.33
CA ALA A 4 -15.20 -42.34 14.85
C ALA A 4 -14.51 -43.41 15.70
N SER A 5 -14.50 -44.65 15.19
CA SER A 5 -13.78 -45.77 15.77
C SER A 5 -12.26 -45.56 15.61
N GLY A 6 -11.71 -44.62 16.38
CA GLY A 6 -10.28 -44.56 16.63
C GLY A 6 -9.88 -45.83 17.37
N SER A 7 -8.91 -46.56 16.83
CA SER A 7 -8.33 -47.76 17.45
C SER A 7 -8.18 -47.57 18.96
N ARG A 8 -8.84 -48.42 19.77
CA ARG A 8 -8.81 -48.43 21.25
C ARG A 8 -7.39 -48.31 21.82
N HIS A 9 -6.41 -48.79 21.07
CA HIS A 9 -4.99 -48.69 21.39
C HIS A 9 -4.46 -47.26 21.28
N ARG A 10 -4.86 -46.50 20.24
CA ARG A 10 -4.42 -45.11 20.00
C ARG A 10 -4.79 -44.17 21.15
N SER A 11 -5.96 -44.37 21.78
CA SER A 11 -6.41 -43.63 22.96
C SER A 11 -5.57 -43.88 24.22
N LEU A 12 -4.84 -45.01 24.31
CA LEU A 12 -4.00 -45.33 25.47
C LEU A 12 -2.70 -44.53 25.50
N TYR A 13 -2.17 -44.11 24.35
CA TYR A 13 -0.87 -43.42 24.26
C TYR A 13 -0.91 -42.09 23.50
N LYS A 14 -1.94 -41.81 22.71
CA LYS A 14 -2.20 -40.47 22.16
C LYS A 14 -3.28 -39.83 23.01
N LEU A 15 -2.85 -39.12 24.06
CA LEU A 15 -3.71 -38.25 24.84
C LEU A 15 -4.55 -37.38 23.89
N VAL A 16 -5.84 -37.20 24.19
CA VAL A 16 -6.73 -36.33 23.41
C VAL A 16 -6.20 -34.91 23.50
N GLY A 17 -5.52 -34.46 22.44
CA GLY A 17 -4.90 -33.14 22.36
C GLY A 17 -3.48 -33.17 21.79
N SER A 18 -3.02 -32.03 21.27
CA SER A 18 -1.60 -31.88 20.95
C SER A 18 -0.79 -31.76 22.24
N PRO A 19 0.33 -32.49 22.39
CA PRO A 19 1.26 -32.30 23.50
C PRO A 19 1.62 -30.81 23.71
N PRO A 20 1.80 -30.34 24.95
CA PRO A 20 2.06 -28.93 25.26
C PRO A 20 3.23 -28.33 24.47
N TRP A 21 4.29 -29.12 24.26
CA TRP A 21 5.47 -28.70 23.47
C TRP A 21 5.13 -28.37 22.01
N LYS A 22 4.10 -29.01 21.42
CA LYS A 22 3.71 -28.72 20.03
C LYS A 22 3.10 -27.34 19.91
N ALA A 23 2.32 -26.91 20.90
CA ALA A 23 1.76 -25.56 20.93
C ALA A 23 2.90 -24.53 21.08
N ALA A 24 3.82 -24.75 22.02
CA ALA A 24 5.00 -23.90 22.19
C ALA A 24 5.88 -23.84 20.93
N PHE A 25 6.10 -24.98 20.26
CA PHE A 25 6.86 -25.04 19.01
C PHE A 25 6.19 -24.23 17.89
N ARG A 26 4.86 -24.38 17.71
CA ARG A 26 4.10 -23.58 16.73
C ARG A 26 4.19 -22.09 17.02
N GLN A 27 4.09 -21.69 18.29
CA GLN A 27 4.25 -20.30 18.69
C GLN A 27 5.63 -19.76 18.32
N GLY A 28 6.70 -20.51 18.61
CA GLY A 28 8.05 -20.13 18.20
C GLY A 28 8.23 -20.01 16.68
N CYS A 29 7.57 -20.84 15.88
CA CYS A 29 7.56 -20.69 14.41
C CYS A 29 6.88 -19.40 13.96
N LEU A 30 5.69 -19.09 14.51
CA LEU A 30 4.95 -17.87 14.19
C LEU A 30 5.72 -16.62 14.59
N GLU A 31 6.36 -16.64 15.76
CA GLU A 31 7.18 -15.53 16.23
C GLU A 31 8.40 -15.30 15.33
N ARG A 32 9.10 -16.37 14.89
CA ARG A 32 10.17 -16.25 13.89
C ARG A 32 9.68 -15.65 12.57
N MET A 33 8.50 -16.06 12.11
CA MET A 33 7.90 -15.53 10.88
C MET A 33 7.56 -14.04 11.02
N ARG A 34 6.92 -13.65 12.13
CA ARG A 34 6.60 -12.25 12.42
C ARG A 34 7.86 -11.40 12.50
N ASN A 35 8.87 -11.84 13.25
CA ASN A 35 10.13 -11.13 13.40
C ASN A 35 10.89 -10.99 12.07
N SER A 36 10.86 -12.02 11.23
CA SER A 36 11.45 -11.96 9.88
C SER A 36 10.76 -10.91 9.02
N ARG A 37 9.42 -10.92 9.00
CA ARG A 37 8.61 -9.92 8.29
C ARG A 37 8.88 -8.51 8.78
N ASP A 38 8.89 -8.31 10.10
CA ASP A 38 9.09 -6.98 10.70
C ASP A 38 10.50 -6.44 10.41
N ARG A 39 11.54 -7.30 10.43
CA ARG A 39 12.89 -6.93 9.99
C ARG A 39 12.93 -6.52 8.52
N LEU A 40 12.24 -7.25 7.65
CA LEU A 40 12.16 -6.90 6.22
C LEU A 40 11.49 -5.55 6.01
N LEU A 41 10.32 -5.33 6.62
CA LEU A 41 9.59 -4.06 6.51
C LEU A 41 10.37 -2.89 7.11
N ASN A 42 11.05 -3.11 8.24
CA ASN A 42 11.91 -2.08 8.82
C ASN A 42 13.07 -1.70 7.91
N ARG A 43 13.68 -2.65 7.19
CA ARG A 43 14.69 -2.31 6.17
C ARG A 43 14.10 -1.40 5.10
N TYR A 44 12.95 -1.74 4.52
CA TYR A 44 12.33 -0.89 3.50
C TYR A 44 11.96 0.51 4.03
N ARG A 45 11.39 0.60 5.23
CA ARG A 45 11.09 1.89 5.87
C ARG A 45 12.35 2.70 6.13
N GLN A 46 13.42 2.05 6.61
CA GLN A 46 14.70 2.67 6.86
C GLN A 46 15.40 3.06 5.55
N THR A 47 15.29 2.30 4.46
CA THR A 47 15.82 2.72 3.15
C THR A 47 15.14 4.01 2.65
N GLY A 48 13.85 4.23 2.98
CA GLY A 48 13.16 5.49 2.72
C GLY A 48 13.51 6.63 3.69
N SER A 49 13.98 6.32 4.90
CA SER A 49 14.11 7.30 6.00
C SER A 49 15.55 7.51 6.52
N SER A 50 16.49 6.59 6.30
CA SER A 50 17.87 6.65 6.80
C SER A 50 18.74 7.46 5.85
N MET A 51 18.66 8.77 6.02
CA MET A 51 19.75 9.75 5.93
C MET A 51 20.87 9.50 4.89
N SER A 52 20.61 10.02 3.69
CA SER A 52 21.48 10.77 2.77
C SER A 52 20.89 10.69 1.36
N GLY A 53 20.35 9.51 1.01
CA GLY A 53 19.58 9.28 -0.19
C GLY A 53 18.13 9.78 -0.09
N GLY A 54 17.44 9.64 1.04
CA GLY A 54 16.02 10.06 1.16
C GLY A 54 15.79 11.56 0.95
N ALA A 55 16.60 12.41 1.58
CA ALA A 55 16.55 13.86 1.37
C ALA A 55 16.97 14.24 -0.05
N ARG A 56 18.04 13.62 -0.59
CA ARG A 56 18.49 13.87 -1.97
C ARG A 56 17.50 13.37 -3.02
N ASN A 57 16.83 12.25 -2.79
CA ASN A 57 15.79 11.71 -3.65
C ASN A 57 14.52 12.56 -3.57
N SER A 58 14.16 13.04 -2.36
CA SER A 58 13.05 13.98 -2.19
C SER A 58 13.35 15.33 -2.87
N LEU A 59 14.59 15.82 -2.78
CA LEU A 59 15.03 17.03 -3.46
C LEU A 59 15.05 16.84 -4.99
N LEU A 60 15.56 15.71 -5.50
CA LEU A 60 15.52 15.39 -6.93
C LEU A 60 14.08 15.31 -7.47
N VAL A 61 13.16 14.70 -6.71
CA VAL A 61 11.73 14.64 -7.09
C VAL A 61 11.13 16.04 -7.11
N GLN A 62 11.43 16.88 -6.11
CA GLN A 62 10.96 18.27 -6.07
C GLN A 62 11.53 19.10 -7.23
N GLU A 63 12.82 18.98 -7.51
CA GLU A 63 13.50 19.68 -8.60
C GLU A 63 12.90 19.31 -9.96
N VAL A 64 12.75 18.01 -10.25
CA VAL A 64 12.12 17.54 -11.50
C VAL A 64 10.67 18.01 -11.61
N MET A 65 9.92 17.97 -10.51
CA MET A 65 8.55 18.48 -10.51
C MET A 65 8.47 19.99 -10.78
N GLU A 66 9.36 20.78 -10.19
CA GLU A 66 9.41 22.23 -10.40
C GLU A 66 9.83 22.56 -11.84
N GLU A 67 10.83 21.87 -12.40
CA GLU A 67 11.28 22.03 -13.79
C GLU A 67 10.16 21.73 -14.79
N GLU A 68 9.50 20.58 -14.66
CA GLU A 68 8.41 20.19 -15.55
C GLU A 68 7.19 21.13 -15.39
N TRP A 69 6.88 21.56 -14.17
CA TRP A 69 5.82 22.52 -13.91
C TRP A 69 6.11 23.90 -14.55
N ASN A 70 7.35 24.37 -14.47
CA ASN A 70 7.79 25.62 -15.09
C ASN A 70 7.78 25.53 -16.62
N ALA A 71 8.16 24.38 -17.19
CA ALA A 71 8.07 24.13 -18.63
C ALA A 71 6.63 24.17 -19.13
N LEU A 72 5.70 23.55 -18.39
CA LEU A 72 4.26 23.60 -18.69
C LEU A 72 3.68 25.01 -18.59
N GLN A 73 4.05 25.78 -17.56
CA GLN A 73 3.61 27.17 -17.45
C GLN A 73 4.16 28.06 -18.57
N SER A 74 5.42 27.84 -18.96
CA SER A 74 6.05 28.57 -20.05
C SER A 74 5.39 28.24 -21.40
N ALA A 75 5.00 26.98 -21.60
CA ALA A 75 4.19 26.58 -22.75
C ALA A 75 2.79 27.22 -22.71
N LYS A 76 2.12 27.27 -21.56
CA LYS A 76 0.84 27.99 -21.37
C LYS A 76 0.94 29.50 -21.56
N SER A 77 2.11 30.09 -21.30
CA SER A 77 2.34 31.52 -21.52
C SER A 77 2.34 31.91 -23.00
N TRP A 78 2.41 30.94 -23.93
CA TRP A 78 2.23 31.21 -25.35
C TRP A 78 0.74 31.29 -25.70
N PRO A 79 0.23 32.43 -26.23
CA PRO A 79 -1.19 32.60 -26.52
C PRO A 79 -1.80 31.52 -27.42
N GLY A 80 -0.99 30.88 -28.27
CA GLY A 80 -1.44 29.81 -29.18
C GLY A 80 -1.43 28.38 -28.60
N ALA A 81 -0.83 28.16 -27.43
CA ALA A 81 -0.82 26.84 -26.77
C ALA A 81 -2.05 26.63 -25.89
N LEU A 82 -2.58 27.70 -25.28
CA LEU A 82 -3.87 27.68 -24.59
C LEU A 82 -5.03 27.38 -25.56
N ALA A 83 -4.97 27.89 -26.79
CA ALA A 83 -5.96 27.62 -27.84
C ALA A 83 -5.96 26.15 -28.35
N GLN A 84 -4.89 25.38 -28.11
CA GLN A 84 -4.83 23.94 -28.40
C GLN A 84 -5.19 23.07 -27.19
N LEU A 85 -4.99 23.59 -25.97
CA LEU A 85 -5.47 22.95 -24.73
C LEU A 85 -6.97 23.20 -24.50
N GLU A 86 -7.53 24.18 -25.19
CA GLU A 86 -8.95 24.37 -25.46
C GLU A 86 -9.43 23.43 -26.58
N GLU A 87 -8.85 22.22 -26.66
CA GLU A 87 -9.64 21.07 -27.10
C GLU A 87 -10.88 21.08 -26.22
N PRO A 88 -12.11 21.05 -26.78
CA PRO A 88 -13.31 21.44 -26.06
C PRO A 88 -13.42 20.52 -24.84
N MET A 89 -13.00 21.04 -23.69
CA MET A 89 -13.13 20.35 -22.43
C MET A 89 -14.62 20.15 -22.28
N ASP A 90 -15.04 18.89 -22.42
CA ASP A 90 -16.43 18.54 -22.70
C ASP A 90 -17.30 19.22 -21.65
N LEU A 91 -18.02 20.26 -22.10
CA LEU A 91 -18.69 21.20 -21.19
C LEU A 91 -19.71 20.44 -20.32
N ALA A 92 -20.21 19.32 -20.85
CA ALA A 92 -21.06 18.36 -20.15
C ALA A 92 -20.40 17.75 -18.91
N VAL A 93 -19.10 17.44 -18.96
CA VAL A 93 -18.37 16.86 -17.82
C VAL A 93 -18.16 17.90 -16.72
N LEU A 94 -17.93 19.17 -17.09
CA LEU A 94 -17.83 20.26 -16.11
C LEU A 94 -19.18 20.54 -15.43
N GLU A 95 -20.27 20.45 -16.19
CA GLU A 95 -21.63 20.62 -15.69
C GLU A 95 -22.04 19.47 -14.75
N GLU A 96 -21.66 18.23 -15.08
CA GLU A 96 -21.81 17.06 -14.20
C GLU A 96 -21.06 17.23 -12.87
N ILE A 97 -19.79 17.66 -12.92
CA ILE A 97 -18.98 17.91 -11.71
C ILE A 97 -19.61 19.01 -10.84
N GLN A 98 -20.09 20.09 -11.46
CA GLN A 98 -20.77 21.17 -10.72
C GLN A 98 -22.04 20.67 -10.04
N GLN A 99 -22.84 19.84 -10.71
CA GLN A 99 -24.06 19.28 -10.15
C GLN A 99 -23.75 18.34 -8.97
N GLU A 100 -22.74 17.49 -9.10
CA GLU A 100 -22.31 16.61 -8.00
C GLU A 100 -21.84 17.40 -6.77
N LEU A 101 -21.17 18.56 -6.95
CA LEU A 101 -20.75 19.41 -5.83
C LEU A 101 -21.94 20.08 -5.13
N ILE A 102 -22.92 20.55 -5.89
CA ILE A 102 -24.17 21.12 -5.37
C ILE A 102 -24.93 20.05 -4.57
N ASP A 103 -25.03 18.83 -5.10
CA ASP A 103 -25.73 17.70 -4.47
C ASP A 103 -25.01 17.22 -3.19
N GLN A 104 -23.69 17.41 -3.12
CA GLN A 104 -22.87 17.17 -1.92
C GLN A 104 -22.94 18.29 -0.88
N GLY A 105 -23.60 19.42 -1.17
CA GLY A 105 -23.82 20.52 -0.23
C GLY A 105 -22.59 21.39 0.05
N LEU A 106 -21.74 21.62 -0.96
CA LEU A 106 -20.69 22.64 -0.96
C LEU A 106 -21.09 23.85 -1.82
#